data_AF-A0A0R1MFI7-F1
#
_entry.id   AF-A0A0R1MFI7-F1
#
_cell.length_a   1.000
_cell.length_b   1.000
_cell.length_c   1.000
_cell.angle_alpha   90.00
_cell.angle_beta   90.00
_cell.angle_gamma   90.00
#
_symmetry.space_group_name_H-M   'P 1'
#
loop_
_entity.id
_entity.type
_entity.pdbx_description
1 polymer ?
#
loop_
_entity_poly.entity_id
_entity_poly.type
_entity_poly.pdbx_seq_one_letter_code
_entity_poly.pdbx_strand_id
1 'polypeptide(L)'
;MYIVGAKDVDFRKIIKVFLGAVISVSVIAAIASLSGVIINVTIGRLLESTVRYSVGAVYPTDLAARCFYILLAYTALKKFKFMLPEYIAAISFSIMIYALTDTRLDFLLMIMVILITIFKNFICHIIEKIKINIATGTIFIVILLNIVLAYLFKPSVHLFQIVNKVLSGRLTYGHEAFKNYNVTFLGQFIYQNGNGGVHNQPFDYFYIDVSFIRVLMMEGILAFFVLLAVIYLSYRKFYNEKSFVLIVWLLLAILSSLIDQHLYELSFNIIFLGLFADLSYWREKSIE
;
A
#
# COMPACT_ATOMS: atom_id res chain seq x y z
N MET A 1 -6.55 10.31 15.31
CA MET A 1 -6.25 9.97 16.72
C MET A 1 -4.92 9.23 16.87
N TYR A 2 -4.70 8.10 16.18
CA TYR A 2 -3.47 7.29 16.33
C TYR A 2 -2.15 7.99 15.94
N ILE A 3 -2.15 8.79 14.87
CA ILE A 3 -0.95 9.52 14.41
C ILE A 3 -0.41 10.45 15.51
N VAL A 4 -1.31 11.16 16.22
CA VAL A 4 -0.94 12.05 17.34
C VAL A 4 -0.49 11.25 18.56
N GLY A 5 -1.08 10.07 18.81
CA GLY A 5 -0.69 9.18 19.91
C GLY A 5 0.72 8.61 19.79
N ALA A 6 1.33 8.64 18.60
CA ALA A 6 2.71 8.23 18.39
C ALA A 6 3.74 9.30 18.80
N LYS A 7 3.30 10.47 19.29
CA LYS A 7 4.17 11.59 19.62
C LYS A 7 5.28 11.18 20.59
N ASP A 8 6.53 11.48 20.21
CA ASP A 8 7.75 11.23 20.99
C ASP A 8 8.01 9.75 21.35
N VAL A 9 7.23 8.82 20.79
CA VAL A 9 7.47 7.38 20.92
C VAL A 9 8.54 6.96 19.92
N ASP A 10 9.51 6.15 20.33
CA ASP A 10 10.52 5.56 19.43
C ASP A 10 9.83 4.80 18.28
N PHE A 11 9.95 5.33 17.06
CA PHE A 11 9.32 4.74 15.87
C PHE A 11 9.85 3.33 15.59
N ARG A 12 11.06 2.99 16.06
CA ARG A 12 11.63 1.64 15.95
C ARG A 12 10.85 0.63 16.78
N LYS A 13 10.38 1.03 17.97
CA LYS A 13 9.52 0.20 18.81
C LYS A 13 8.15 0.01 18.15
N ILE A 14 7.58 1.08 17.57
CA ILE A 14 6.31 1.01 16.84
C ILE A 14 6.40 -0.02 15.70
N ILE A 15 7.44 0.04 14.87
CA ILE A 15 7.62 -0.92 13.77
C ILE A 15 7.80 -2.35 14.27
N LYS A 16 8.57 -2.56 15.35
CA LYS A 16 8.74 -3.91 15.94
C LYS A 16 7.42 -4.49 16.47
N VAL A 17 6.62 -3.68 17.15
CA VAL A 17 5.29 -4.09 17.65
C VAL A 17 4.36 -4.40 16.49
N PHE A 18 4.33 -3.54 15.46
CA PHE A 18 3.57 -3.76 14.25
C PHE A 18 3.95 -5.08 13.56
N LEU A 19 5.24 -5.31 13.31
CA LEU A 19 5.73 -6.55 12.69
C LEU A 19 5.36 -7.77 13.53
N GLY A 20 5.59 -7.72 14.85
CA GLY A 20 5.24 -8.81 15.75
C GLY A 20 3.75 -9.13 15.69
N ALA A 21 2.88 -8.13 15.86
CA ALA A 21 1.43 -8.30 15.83
C ALA A 21 0.94 -8.84 14.49
N VAL A 22 1.33 -8.22 13.37
CA VAL A 22 0.84 -8.60 12.04
C VAL A 22 1.36 -9.98 11.63
N ILE A 23 2.63 -10.31 11.90
CA ILE A 23 3.18 -11.64 11.60
C ILE A 23 2.49 -12.70 12.45
N SER A 24 2.34 -12.48 13.76
CA SER A 24 1.66 -13.44 14.65
C SER A 24 0.23 -13.72 14.19
N VAL A 25 -0.55 -12.68 13.91
CA VAL A 25 -1.93 -12.85 13.43
C VAL A 25 -1.96 -13.55 12.07
N SER A 26 -1.06 -13.20 11.14
CA SER A 26 -0.99 -13.83 9.81
C SER A 26 -0.62 -15.31 9.90
N VAL A 27 0.30 -15.68 10.78
CA VAL A 27 0.70 -17.08 11.01
C VAL A 27 -0.44 -17.87 11.66
N ILE A 28 -1.10 -17.31 12.67
CA ILE A 28 -2.26 -17.96 13.30
C ILE A 28 -3.38 -18.18 12.27
N ALA A 29 -3.69 -17.16 11.46
CA ALA A 29 -4.69 -17.26 10.40
C ALA A 29 -4.30 -18.30 9.34
N ALA A 30 -3.03 -18.35 8.93
CA ALA A 30 -2.54 -19.35 7.99
C ALA A 30 -2.66 -20.78 8.55
N ILE A 31 -2.25 -21.01 9.81
CA ILE A 31 -2.38 -22.33 10.46
C ILE A 31 -3.85 -22.72 10.59
N ALA A 32 -4.71 -21.82 11.06
CA ALA A 32 -6.14 -22.07 11.16
C ALA A 32 -6.77 -22.40 9.79
N SER A 33 -6.33 -21.71 8.73
CA SER A 33 -6.81 -21.92 7.38
C SER A 33 -6.35 -23.25 6.79
N LEU A 34 -5.08 -23.60 6.97
CA LEU A 34 -4.48 -24.84 6.47
C LEU A 34 -4.92 -26.08 7.27
N SER A 35 -5.27 -25.92 8.54
CA SER A 35 -5.84 -26.99 9.38
C SER A 35 -7.36 -27.17 9.20
N GLY A 36 -8.01 -26.31 8.41
CA GLY A 36 -9.45 -26.36 8.16
C GLY A 36 -10.32 -25.79 9.28
N VAL A 37 -9.74 -25.13 10.28
CA VAL A 37 -10.47 -24.41 11.34
C VAL A 37 -11.22 -23.20 10.76
N ILE A 38 -10.61 -22.51 9.79
CA ILE A 38 -11.26 -21.44 9.00
C ILE A 38 -11.17 -21.75 7.51
N ILE A 39 -12.13 -21.24 6.74
CA ILE A 39 -12.18 -21.45 5.29
C ILE A 39 -10.98 -20.78 4.64
N ASN A 40 -10.20 -21.54 3.86
CA ASN A 40 -9.22 -20.97 2.95
C ASN A 40 -9.95 -20.48 1.69
N VAL A 41 -10.16 -19.17 1.56
CA VAL A 41 -10.80 -18.60 0.38
C VAL A 41 -9.92 -18.84 -0.85
N THR A 42 -10.37 -19.73 -1.73
CA THR A 42 -9.74 -20.04 -3.01
C THR A 42 -10.54 -19.45 -4.15
N ILE A 43 -9.87 -18.75 -5.05
CA ILE A 43 -10.52 -18.05 -6.16
C ILE A 43 -9.89 -18.49 -7.46
N GLY A 44 -10.69 -19.17 -8.28
CA GLY A 44 -10.33 -19.46 -9.66
C GLY A 44 -10.53 -18.22 -10.52
N ARG A 45 -9.65 -18.00 -11.49
CA ARG A 45 -9.95 -17.08 -12.59
C ARG A 45 -10.78 -17.81 -13.63
N LEU A 46 -11.84 -17.17 -14.13
CA LEU A 46 -12.60 -17.70 -15.28
C LEU A 46 -11.63 -17.98 -16.42
N LEU A 47 -11.64 -19.22 -16.93
CA LEU A 47 -10.84 -19.70 -18.07
C LEU A 47 -9.32 -19.80 -17.83
N GLU A 48 -8.83 -19.70 -16.60
CA GLU A 48 -7.43 -20.01 -16.24
C GLU A 48 -7.38 -21.16 -15.22
N SER A 49 -6.39 -22.05 -15.33
CA SER A 49 -6.16 -23.15 -14.38
C SER A 49 -5.54 -22.70 -13.05
N THR A 50 -5.29 -21.40 -12.89
CA THR A 50 -4.64 -20.80 -11.73
C THR A 50 -5.64 -20.62 -10.58
N VAL A 51 -5.43 -21.38 -9.51
CA VAL A 51 -6.15 -21.21 -8.24
C VAL A 51 -5.37 -20.25 -7.35
N ARG A 52 -6.02 -19.17 -6.92
CA ARG A 52 -5.44 -18.17 -6.02
C ARG A 52 -5.84 -18.49 -4.59
N TYR A 53 -4.87 -18.54 -3.68
CA TYR A 53 -5.07 -18.87 -2.27
C TYR A 53 -4.96 -17.63 -1.39
N SER A 54 -5.87 -17.50 -0.43
CA SER A 54 -5.86 -16.39 0.54
C SER A 54 -5.16 -16.73 1.85
N VAL A 55 -4.97 -18.02 2.16
CA VAL A 55 -4.17 -18.54 3.30
C VAL A 55 -4.51 -17.82 4.63
N GLY A 56 -5.80 -17.76 4.94
CA GLY A 56 -6.33 -17.11 6.15
C GLY A 56 -6.59 -15.60 6.01
N ALA A 57 -6.23 -14.97 4.89
CA ALA A 57 -6.71 -13.64 4.52
C ALA A 57 -8.12 -13.69 3.90
N VAL A 58 -8.77 -12.53 3.85
CA VAL A 58 -10.12 -12.37 3.26
C VAL A 58 -10.10 -12.50 1.74
N TYR A 59 -8.97 -12.18 1.10
CA TYR A 59 -8.76 -12.28 -0.35
C TYR A 59 -7.27 -12.47 -0.70
N PRO A 60 -6.93 -13.01 -1.89
CA PRO A 60 -5.52 -13.20 -2.26
C PRO A 60 -4.72 -11.89 -2.42
N THR A 61 -5.36 -10.77 -2.81
CA THR A 61 -4.69 -9.47 -2.89
C THR A 61 -4.42 -8.88 -1.52
N ASP A 62 -5.34 -9.05 -0.55
CA ASP A 62 -5.09 -8.66 0.85
C ASP A 62 -3.90 -9.41 1.45
N LEU A 63 -3.75 -10.71 1.16
CA LEU A 63 -2.57 -11.47 1.58
C LEU A 63 -1.30 -10.88 0.97
N ALA A 64 -1.30 -10.66 -0.35
CA ALA A 64 -0.14 -10.15 -1.06
C ALA A 64 0.28 -8.75 -0.58
N ALA A 65 -0.69 -7.83 -0.41
CA ALA A 65 -0.47 -6.49 0.13
C ALA A 65 0.07 -6.54 1.56
N ARG A 66 -0.47 -7.42 2.41
CA ARG A 66 0.03 -7.60 3.79
C ARG A 66 1.48 -8.05 3.78
N CYS A 67 1.83 -9.03 2.95
CA CYS A 67 3.21 -9.50 2.80
C CYS A 67 4.15 -8.42 2.26
N PHE A 68 3.70 -7.60 1.30
CA PHE A 68 4.45 -6.44 0.83
C PHE A 68 4.74 -5.46 1.98
N TYR A 69 3.74 -5.07 2.77
CA TYR A 69 3.93 -4.14 3.87
C TYR A 69 4.78 -4.73 5.02
N ILE A 70 4.70 -6.03 5.30
CA ILE A 70 5.60 -6.71 6.23
C ILE A 70 7.06 -6.60 5.73
N LEU A 71 7.31 -6.93 4.45
CA LEU A 71 8.64 -6.86 3.86
C LEU A 71 9.16 -5.42 3.88
N LEU A 72 8.33 -4.43 3.51
CA LEU A 72 8.69 -3.03 3.51
C LEU A 72 9.03 -2.52 4.92
N ALA A 73 8.20 -2.83 5.90
CA ALA A 73 8.42 -2.44 7.30
C ALA A 73 9.69 -3.07 7.88
N TYR A 74 9.93 -4.35 7.61
CA TYR A 74 11.16 -5.05 8.01
C TYR A 74 12.40 -4.44 7.35
N THR A 75 12.34 -4.17 6.04
CA THR A 75 13.43 -3.55 5.28
C THR A 75 13.75 -2.16 5.82
N ALA A 76 12.73 -1.36 6.12
CA ALA A 76 12.90 -0.04 6.71
C ALA A 76 13.46 -0.09 8.14
N LEU A 77 13.04 -1.07 8.96
CA LEU A 77 13.61 -1.31 10.29
C LEU A 77 15.12 -1.63 10.21
N LYS A 78 15.54 -2.31 9.13
CA LYS A 78 16.95 -2.60 8.80
C LYS A 78 17.65 -1.46 8.05
N LYS A 79 17.00 -0.31 7.88
CA LYS A 79 17.49 0.84 7.11
C LYS A 79 17.88 0.51 5.66
N PHE A 80 17.18 -0.44 5.04
CA PHE A 80 17.46 -0.93 3.68
C PHE A 80 18.90 -1.46 3.56
N LYS A 81 19.35 -2.21 4.58
CA LYS A 81 20.64 -2.90 4.59
C LYS A 81 20.43 -4.38 4.89
N PHE A 82 20.55 -5.20 3.86
CA PHE A 82 20.43 -6.65 3.95
C PHE A 82 21.80 -7.33 3.84
N MET A 83 21.94 -8.41 4.59
CA MET A 83 22.96 -9.44 4.37
C MET A 83 22.48 -10.40 3.27
N LEU A 84 23.40 -11.19 2.69
CA LEU A 84 23.06 -12.15 1.64
C LEU A 84 21.89 -13.10 1.99
N PRO A 85 21.81 -13.68 3.22
CA PRO A 85 20.66 -14.50 3.58
C PRO A 85 19.32 -13.75 3.60
N GLU A 86 19.34 -12.45 3.94
CA GLU A 86 18.13 -11.61 3.96
C GLU A 86 17.65 -11.32 2.53
N TYR A 87 18.57 -11.15 1.57
CA TYR A 87 18.22 -11.06 0.15
C TYR A 87 17.59 -12.35 -0.38
N ILE A 88 18.20 -13.50 -0.09
CA ILE A 88 17.67 -14.81 -0.50
C ILE A 88 16.27 -15.00 0.09
N ALA A 89 16.11 -14.75 1.40
CA ALA A 89 14.82 -14.85 2.06
C ALA A 89 13.76 -13.92 1.45
N ALA A 90 14.10 -12.65 1.16
CA ALA A 90 13.18 -11.71 0.55
C ALA A 90 12.74 -12.13 -0.86
N ILE A 91 13.67 -12.63 -1.68
CA ILE A 91 13.37 -13.12 -3.04
C ILE A 91 12.48 -14.37 -2.97
N SER A 92 12.87 -15.37 -2.17
CA SER A 92 12.10 -16.59 -1.98
C SER A 92 10.70 -16.30 -1.44
N PHE A 93 10.59 -15.39 -0.46
CA PHE A 93 9.31 -14.94 0.08
C PHE A 93 8.44 -14.28 -0.99
N SER A 94 9.00 -13.38 -1.81
CA SER A 94 8.27 -12.70 -2.88
C SER A 94 7.74 -13.68 -3.93
N ILE A 95 8.58 -14.65 -4.35
CA ILE A 95 8.19 -15.70 -5.30
C ILE A 95 7.10 -16.60 -4.73
N MET A 96 7.23 -17.00 -3.46
CA MET A 96 6.24 -17.82 -2.76
C MET A 96 4.88 -17.12 -2.72
N ILE A 97 4.84 -15.85 -2.31
CA ILE A 97 3.58 -15.08 -2.26
C ILE A 97 2.98 -14.91 -3.65
N TYR A 98 3.79 -14.68 -4.69
CA TYR A 98 3.29 -14.62 -6.06
C TYR A 98 2.71 -15.96 -6.53
N ALA A 99 3.39 -17.08 -6.24
CA ALA A 99 2.92 -18.41 -6.60
C ALA A 99 1.58 -18.77 -5.92
N LEU A 100 1.36 -18.30 -4.68
CA LEU A 100 0.12 -18.52 -3.95
C LEU A 100 -1.03 -17.60 -4.40
N THR A 101 -0.72 -16.33 -4.66
CA THR A 101 -1.74 -15.29 -4.82
C THR A 101 -1.97 -14.85 -6.27
N ASP A 102 -1.03 -15.13 -7.17
CA ASP A 102 -0.96 -14.59 -8.55
C ASP A 102 -1.25 -13.08 -8.63
N THR A 103 -0.77 -12.34 -7.63
CA THR A 103 -0.96 -10.89 -7.54
C THR A 103 0.28 -10.15 -8.05
N ARG A 104 0.21 -9.70 -9.31
CA ARG A 104 1.35 -9.08 -10.03
C ARG A 104 1.83 -7.78 -9.40
N LEU A 105 0.93 -6.94 -8.92
CA LEU A 105 1.26 -5.62 -8.36
C LEU A 105 2.17 -5.76 -7.14
N ASP A 106 1.73 -6.51 -6.13
CA ASP A 106 2.49 -6.70 -4.89
C ASP A 106 3.80 -7.42 -5.14
N PHE A 107 3.84 -8.37 -6.08
CA PHE A 107 5.10 -9.00 -6.48
C PHE A 107 6.08 -7.97 -7.04
N LEU A 108 5.65 -7.11 -7.97
CA LEU A 108 6.51 -6.06 -8.52
C LEU A 108 6.96 -5.06 -7.44
N LEU A 109 6.09 -4.71 -6.49
CA LEU A 109 6.44 -3.84 -5.37
C LEU A 109 7.46 -4.49 -4.43
N MET A 110 7.33 -5.79 -4.13
CA MET A 110 8.31 -6.52 -3.33
C MET A 110 9.67 -6.63 -4.03
N ILE A 111 9.70 -6.89 -5.34
CA ILE A 111 10.94 -6.84 -6.13
C ILE A 111 11.53 -5.42 -6.13
N MET A 112 10.70 -4.39 -6.22
CA MET A 112 11.14 -3.00 -6.14
C MET A 112 11.76 -2.66 -4.78
N VAL A 113 11.22 -3.16 -3.66
CA VAL A 113 11.83 -3.05 -2.33
C VAL A 113 13.23 -3.67 -2.31
N ILE A 114 13.38 -4.86 -2.89
CA ILE A 114 14.67 -5.56 -2.97
C ILE A 114 15.68 -4.77 -3.82
N LEU A 115 15.27 -4.28 -4.99
CA LEU A 115 16.12 -3.47 -5.86
C LEU A 115 16.54 -2.14 -5.20
N ILE A 116 15.62 -1.45 -4.53
CA ILE A 116 15.94 -0.22 -3.80
C ILE A 116 16.91 -0.50 -2.64
N THR A 117 16.82 -1.67 -2.01
CA THR A 117 17.77 -2.10 -0.97
C THR A 117 19.19 -2.24 -1.54
N ILE A 118 19.33 -2.81 -2.74
CA ILE A 118 20.63 -2.91 -3.45
C ILE A 118 21.18 -1.52 -3.78
N PHE A 119 20.34 -0.64 -4.33
CA PHE A 119 20.75 0.70 -4.79
C PHE A 119 20.52 1.80 -3.75
N LYS A 120 20.45 1.45 -2.46
CA LYS A 120 19.99 2.36 -1.39
C LYS A 120 20.72 3.70 -1.40
N ASN A 121 22.05 3.69 -1.44
CA ASN A 121 22.85 4.91 -1.37
C ASN A 121 22.57 5.85 -2.56
N PHE A 122 22.43 5.29 -3.76
CA PHE A 122 22.10 6.05 -4.96
C PHE A 122 20.70 6.67 -4.87
N ILE A 123 19.71 5.91 -4.42
CA ILE A 123 18.34 6.39 -4.24
C ILE A 123 18.27 7.49 -3.17
N CYS A 124 18.93 7.31 -2.02
CA CYS A 124 18.96 8.32 -0.96
C CYS A 124 19.66 9.61 -1.43
N HIS A 125 20.74 9.50 -2.20
CA HIS A 125 21.42 10.65 -2.80
C HIS A 125 20.55 11.42 -3.80
N ILE A 126 19.75 10.71 -4.60
CA ILE A 126 18.76 11.35 -5.48
C ILE A 126 17.73 12.11 -4.64
N ILE A 127 17.17 11.46 -3.62
CA ILE A 127 16.14 12.07 -2.75
C ILE A 127 16.69 13.33 -2.08
N GLU A 128 17.91 13.28 -1.55
CA GLU A 128 18.56 14.41 -0.88
C GLU A 128 18.67 15.63 -1.82
N LYS A 129 18.97 15.42 -3.11
CA LYS A 129 19.11 16.50 -4.09
C LYS A 129 17.79 17.11 -4.57
N ILE A 130 16.68 16.41 -4.43
CA ILE A 130 15.38 16.91 -4.89
C ILE A 130 14.80 17.84 -3.81
N LYS A 131 14.47 19.08 -4.22
CA LYS A 131 13.81 20.04 -3.32
C LYS A 131 12.45 19.49 -2.86
N ILE A 132 12.15 19.63 -1.57
CA ILE A 132 10.90 19.18 -0.94
C ILE A 132 9.66 19.59 -1.75
N ASN A 133 9.59 20.85 -2.19
CA ASN A 133 8.44 21.37 -2.95
C ASN A 133 8.28 20.70 -4.32
N ILE A 134 9.39 20.34 -4.98
CA ILE A 134 9.35 19.62 -6.26
C ILE A 134 8.88 18.19 -6.03
N ALA A 135 9.45 17.49 -5.05
CA ALA A 135 9.06 16.12 -4.73
C ALA A 135 7.58 16.01 -4.34
N THR A 136 7.14 16.84 -3.39
CA THR A 136 5.74 16.84 -2.92
C THR A 136 4.76 17.32 -3.99
N GLY A 137 5.14 18.31 -4.80
CA GLY A 137 4.37 18.71 -5.98
C GLY A 137 4.17 17.57 -6.97
N THR A 138 5.23 16.81 -7.29
CA THR A 138 5.14 15.64 -8.17
C THR A 138 4.24 14.55 -7.58
N ILE A 139 4.35 14.25 -6.29
CA ILE A 139 3.47 13.29 -5.60
C ILE A 139 2.00 13.70 -5.78
N PHE A 140 1.68 14.97 -5.54
CA PHE A 140 0.31 15.47 -5.64
C PHE A 140 -0.21 15.47 -7.08
N ILE A 141 0.64 15.78 -8.06
CA ILE A 141 0.29 15.67 -9.48
C ILE A 141 -0.04 14.22 -9.85
N VAL A 142 0.74 13.24 -9.39
CA VAL A 142 0.48 11.81 -9.66
C VAL A 142 -0.83 11.35 -9.03
N ILE A 143 -1.10 11.74 -7.78
CA ILE A 143 -2.37 11.43 -7.10
C ILE A 143 -3.55 12.05 -7.85
N LEU A 144 -3.45 13.33 -8.22
CA LEU A 144 -4.48 14.04 -8.96
C LEU A 144 -4.72 13.40 -10.33
N LEU A 145 -3.66 13.05 -11.05
CA LEU A 145 -3.75 12.38 -12.34
C LEU A 145 -4.48 11.04 -12.22
N ASN A 146 -4.20 10.25 -11.17
CA ASN A 146 -4.89 8.98 -10.93
C ASN A 146 -6.41 9.19 -10.73
N ILE A 147 -6.82 10.21 -9.97
CA ILE A 147 -8.23 10.56 -9.77
C ILE A 147 -8.87 11.06 -11.07
N VAL A 148 -8.21 11.97 -11.79
CA VAL A 148 -8.72 12.54 -13.05
C VAL A 148 -8.85 11.46 -14.12
N LEU A 149 -7.91 10.52 -14.20
CA LEU A 149 -7.98 9.40 -15.14
C LEU A 149 -9.19 8.50 -14.85
N ALA A 150 -9.50 8.25 -13.57
CA ALA A 150 -10.69 7.49 -13.20
C ALA A 150 -11.98 8.28 -13.50
N TYR A 151 -12.02 9.58 -13.19
CA TYR A 151 -13.17 10.43 -13.48
C TYR A 151 -13.48 10.52 -14.98
N LEU A 152 -12.45 10.72 -15.82
CA LEU A 152 -12.58 10.87 -17.27
C LEU A 152 -12.59 9.55 -18.03
N PHE A 153 -12.52 8.41 -17.35
CA PHE A 153 -12.46 7.10 -17.97
C PHE A 153 -13.63 6.88 -18.93
N LYS A 154 -13.32 6.47 -20.16
CA LYS A 154 -14.31 6.14 -21.20
C LYS A 154 -14.00 4.75 -21.74
N PRO A 155 -14.88 3.75 -21.52
CA PRO A 155 -14.68 2.40 -22.03
C PRO A 155 -14.54 2.33 -23.56
N SER A 156 -15.06 3.30 -24.30
CA SER A 156 -14.98 3.37 -25.77
C SER A 156 -13.60 3.77 -26.31
N VAL A 157 -12.69 4.29 -25.48
CA VAL A 157 -11.36 4.74 -25.91
C VAL A 157 -10.33 3.63 -25.69
N HIS A 158 -9.65 3.23 -26.76
CA HIS A 158 -8.69 2.12 -26.71
C HIS A 158 -7.56 2.32 -25.69
N LEU A 159 -7.00 3.53 -25.60
CA LEU A 159 -5.98 3.86 -24.60
C LEU A 159 -6.46 3.63 -23.17
N PHE A 160 -7.69 4.02 -22.84
CA PHE A 160 -8.27 3.79 -21.52
C PHE A 160 -8.44 2.30 -21.23
N GLN A 161 -8.82 1.48 -22.20
CA GLN A 161 -8.91 0.03 -22.04
C GLN A 161 -7.55 -0.60 -21.72
N ILE A 162 -6.48 -0.17 -22.41
CA ILE A 162 -5.12 -0.64 -22.14
C ILE A 162 -4.70 -0.29 -20.71
N VAL A 163 -4.85 0.99 -20.32
CA VAL A 163 -4.49 1.44 -18.97
C VAL A 163 -5.31 0.71 -17.92
N ASN A 164 -6.61 0.53 -18.15
CA ASN A 164 -7.49 -0.17 -17.21
C ASN A 164 -7.13 -1.65 -17.08
N LYS A 165 -6.72 -2.32 -18.16
CA LYS A 165 -6.22 -3.70 -18.10
C LYS A 165 -4.95 -3.81 -17.26
N VAL A 166 -4.02 -2.85 -17.40
CA VAL A 166 -2.80 -2.78 -16.57
C VAL A 166 -3.17 -2.54 -15.10
N LEU A 167 -4.13 -1.66 -14.85
CA LEU A 167 -4.65 -1.36 -13.52
C LEU A 167 -5.70 -2.35 -13.04
N SER A 168 -5.82 -3.55 -13.64
CA SER A 168 -6.75 -4.61 -13.19
C SER A 168 -8.21 -4.16 -13.01
N GLY A 169 -8.72 -3.28 -13.87
CA GLY A 169 -10.12 -2.81 -13.85
C GLY A 169 -10.41 -1.62 -12.92
N ARG A 170 -9.39 -1.09 -12.24
CA ARG A 170 -9.57 -0.05 -11.21
C ARG A 170 -10.07 1.29 -11.74
N LEU A 171 -9.82 1.62 -13.01
CA LEU A 171 -10.40 2.81 -13.62
C LEU A 171 -11.90 2.65 -13.84
N THR A 172 -12.37 1.45 -14.19
CA THR A 172 -13.81 1.15 -14.34
C THR A 172 -14.56 1.45 -13.04
N TYR A 173 -14.13 0.87 -11.92
CA TYR A 173 -14.84 1.01 -10.65
C TYR A 173 -14.68 2.41 -10.03
N GLY A 174 -13.52 3.05 -10.24
CA GLY A 174 -13.35 4.47 -9.89
C GLY A 174 -14.32 5.37 -10.66
N HIS A 175 -14.45 5.16 -11.97
CA HIS A 175 -15.40 5.91 -12.81
C HIS A 175 -16.85 5.67 -12.41
N GLU A 176 -17.22 4.42 -12.15
CA GLU A 176 -18.55 4.05 -11.71
C GLU A 176 -18.91 4.73 -10.38
N ALA A 177 -17.95 4.82 -9.45
CA ALA A 177 -18.15 5.57 -8.21
C ALA A 177 -18.47 7.05 -8.48
N PHE A 178 -17.72 7.72 -9.37
CA PHE A 178 -17.98 9.12 -9.75
C PHE A 178 -19.28 9.34 -10.52
N LYS A 179 -19.76 8.32 -11.25
CA LYS A 179 -21.03 8.38 -11.97
C LYS A 179 -22.23 8.26 -11.03
N ASN A 180 -22.10 7.41 -10.01
CA ASN A 180 -23.21 7.06 -9.12
C ASN A 180 -23.27 7.94 -7.86
N TYR A 181 -22.16 8.57 -7.46
CA TYR A 181 -22.05 9.35 -6.24
C TYR A 181 -21.34 10.69 -6.48
N ASN A 182 -21.77 11.73 -5.78
CA ASN A 182 -21.08 13.02 -5.76
C ASN A 182 -20.06 13.07 -4.62
N VAL A 183 -18.96 13.79 -4.79
CA VAL A 183 -18.02 14.04 -3.68
C VAL A 183 -18.69 14.97 -2.65
N THR A 184 -18.78 14.53 -1.40
CA THR A 184 -19.34 15.32 -0.29
C THR A 184 -18.23 15.94 0.58
N PHE A 185 -18.59 16.88 1.44
CA PHE A 185 -17.61 17.55 2.31
C PHE A 185 -17.01 16.62 3.39
N LEU A 186 -17.87 15.86 4.08
CA LEU A 186 -17.53 14.99 5.22
C LEU A 186 -17.59 13.49 4.90
N GLY A 187 -17.74 13.13 3.62
CA GLY A 187 -17.85 11.74 3.19
C GLY A 187 -19.28 11.24 3.14
N GLN A 188 -19.42 9.98 2.75
CA GLN A 188 -20.70 9.31 2.61
C GLN A 188 -20.49 7.80 2.66
N PHE A 189 -21.53 7.08 3.06
CA PHE A 189 -21.53 5.64 2.93
C PHE A 189 -21.75 5.26 1.46
N ILE A 190 -20.82 4.53 0.88
CA ILE A 190 -20.94 3.94 -0.46
C ILE A 190 -21.02 2.43 -0.29
N TYR A 191 -22.14 1.86 -0.70
CA TYR A 191 -22.35 0.41 -0.66
C TYR A 191 -21.38 -0.26 -1.65
N GLN A 192 -20.62 -1.25 -1.17
CA GLN A 192 -19.61 -1.95 -1.95
C GLN A 192 -19.84 -3.46 -1.89
N ASN A 193 -19.80 -4.09 -3.05
CA ASN A 193 -19.84 -5.54 -3.21
C ASN A 193 -18.47 -6.00 -3.76
N GLY A 194 -17.60 -6.47 -2.88
CA GLY A 194 -16.29 -7.03 -3.27
C GLY A 194 -16.30 -8.57 -3.23
N ASN A 195 -15.30 -9.19 -3.85
CA ASN A 195 -15.10 -10.65 -3.85
C ASN A 195 -14.49 -11.20 -2.55
N GLY A 196 -14.41 -10.39 -1.49
CA GLY A 196 -13.81 -10.79 -0.21
C GLY A 196 -14.71 -11.76 0.57
N GLY A 197 -14.15 -12.90 0.99
CA GLY A 197 -14.87 -13.91 1.74
C GLY A 197 -15.58 -14.96 0.88
N VAL A 198 -16.58 -15.62 1.46
CA VAL A 198 -17.33 -16.71 0.80
C VAL A 198 -18.65 -16.16 0.28
N HIS A 199 -18.87 -16.27 -1.03
CA HIS A 199 -20.09 -15.81 -1.70
C HIS A 199 -20.87 -17.01 -2.25
N ASN A 200 -22.16 -17.06 -1.94
CA ASN A 200 -23.05 -18.15 -2.36
C ASN A 200 -23.87 -17.83 -3.62
N GLN A 201 -23.76 -16.62 -4.17
CA GLN A 201 -24.51 -16.14 -5.34
C GLN A 201 -23.65 -15.21 -6.20
N PRO A 202 -23.87 -15.16 -7.53
CA PRO A 202 -23.31 -14.11 -8.38
C PRO A 202 -23.79 -12.74 -7.90
N PHE A 203 -22.89 -11.77 -7.86
CA PHE A 203 -23.23 -10.40 -7.48
C PHE A 203 -22.54 -9.40 -8.41
N ASP A 204 -23.15 -8.23 -8.58
CA ASP A 204 -22.54 -7.13 -9.33
C ASP A 204 -21.37 -6.57 -8.51
N TYR A 205 -20.15 -6.88 -8.95
CA TYR A 205 -18.93 -6.42 -8.30
C TYR A 205 -18.83 -4.89 -8.43
N PHE A 206 -18.71 -4.24 -7.29
CA PHE A 206 -18.42 -2.81 -7.20
C PHE A 206 -17.62 -2.55 -5.93
N TYR A 207 -16.35 -2.20 -6.10
CA TYR A 207 -15.44 -1.95 -4.99
C TYR A 207 -14.42 -0.87 -5.36
N ILE A 208 -14.22 0.10 -4.46
CA ILE A 208 -13.30 1.22 -4.65
C ILE A 208 -11.98 0.86 -4.00
N ASP A 209 -11.17 0.12 -4.73
CA ASP A 209 -9.88 -0.35 -4.22
C ASP A 209 -8.76 0.70 -4.26
N VAL A 210 -8.94 1.88 -4.88
CA VAL A 210 -7.88 2.90 -4.94
C VAL A 210 -7.99 3.81 -3.72
N SER A 211 -6.98 3.81 -2.84
CA SER A 211 -6.99 4.56 -1.58
C SER A 211 -7.40 6.03 -1.73
N PHE A 212 -6.85 6.72 -2.72
CA PHE A 212 -7.10 8.15 -2.91
C PHE A 212 -8.55 8.45 -3.33
N ILE A 213 -9.10 7.62 -4.23
CA ILE A 213 -10.51 7.72 -4.65
C ILE A 213 -11.41 7.32 -3.47
N ARG A 214 -11.06 6.26 -2.74
CA ARG A 214 -11.79 5.79 -1.56
C ARG A 214 -11.91 6.89 -0.50
N VAL A 215 -10.79 7.51 -0.12
CA VAL A 215 -10.80 8.61 0.85
C VAL A 215 -11.61 9.80 0.33
N LEU A 216 -11.41 10.20 -0.93
CA LEU A 216 -12.17 11.32 -1.51
C LEU A 216 -13.69 11.07 -1.52
N MET A 217 -14.10 9.86 -1.92
CA MET A 217 -15.51 9.53 -2.14
C MET A 217 -16.25 9.15 -0.85
N MET A 218 -15.59 8.37 0.02
CA MET A 218 -16.21 7.81 1.23
C MET A 218 -15.94 8.64 2.49
N GLU A 219 -14.75 9.22 2.63
CA GLU A 219 -14.36 10.03 3.80
C GLU A 219 -14.50 11.55 3.53
N GLY A 220 -14.69 11.93 2.26
CA GLY A 220 -14.99 13.30 1.85
C GLY A 220 -13.78 14.16 1.54
N ILE A 221 -14.06 15.33 0.97
CA ILE A 221 -13.01 16.27 0.53
C ILE A 221 -12.16 16.78 1.70
N LEU A 222 -12.74 16.95 2.89
CA LEU A 222 -12.01 17.38 4.07
C LEU A 222 -10.96 16.34 4.47
N ALA A 223 -11.34 15.07 4.57
CA ALA A 223 -10.44 13.97 4.89
C ALA A 223 -9.34 13.80 3.82
N PHE A 224 -9.69 14.00 2.54
CA PHE A 224 -8.73 13.96 1.45
C PHE A 224 -7.64 15.04 1.59
N PHE A 225 -8.01 16.30 1.88
CA PHE A 225 -7.02 17.35 2.13
C PHE A 225 -6.19 17.11 3.40
N VAL A 226 -6.79 16.53 4.45
CA VAL A 226 -6.04 16.09 5.64
C VAL A 226 -5.01 15.02 5.26
N LEU A 227 -5.36 14.04 4.43
CA LEU A 227 -4.42 13.03 3.94
C LEU A 227 -3.26 13.66 3.16
N LEU A 228 -3.54 14.60 2.24
CA LEU A 228 -2.50 15.32 1.50
C LEU A 228 -1.57 16.10 2.44
N ALA A 229 -2.14 16.76 3.45
CA ALA A 229 -1.37 17.46 4.48
C ALA A 229 -0.48 16.50 5.27
N VAL A 230 -1.00 15.34 5.69
CA VAL A 230 -0.23 14.30 6.38
C VAL A 230 0.92 13.78 5.51
N ILE A 231 0.70 13.54 4.22
CA ILE A 231 1.75 13.14 3.27
C ILE A 231 2.84 14.22 3.18
N TYR A 232 2.46 15.48 2.97
CA TYR A 232 3.41 16.61 2.89
C TYR A 232 4.22 16.76 4.18
N LEU A 233 3.55 16.77 5.33
CA LEU A 233 4.19 16.94 6.62
C LEU A 233 5.12 15.76 6.95
N SER A 234 4.72 14.54 6.61
CA SER A 234 5.54 13.34 6.81
C SER A 234 6.80 13.42 5.94
N TYR A 235 6.65 13.72 4.65
CA TYR A 235 7.77 13.91 3.73
C TYR A 235 8.74 14.99 4.25
N ARG A 236 8.20 16.17 4.61
CA ARG A 236 8.99 17.30 5.10
C ARG A 236 9.76 16.94 6.37
N LYS A 237 9.11 16.27 7.33
CA LYS A 237 9.77 15.80 8.55
C LYS A 237 10.91 14.82 8.24
N PHE A 238 10.62 13.77 7.47
CA PHE A 238 11.61 12.75 7.13
C PHE A 238 12.81 13.33 6.38
N TYR A 239 12.57 14.31 5.52
CA TYR A 239 13.63 15.01 4.79
C TYR A 239 14.49 15.86 5.73
N ASN A 240 13.88 16.70 6.58
CA ASN A 240 14.61 17.57 7.51
C ASN A 240 15.42 16.78 8.54
N GLU A 241 14.94 15.60 8.94
CA GLU A 241 15.65 14.69 9.84
C GLU A 241 16.62 13.74 9.12
N LYS A 242 16.89 13.94 7.81
CA LYS A 242 17.77 13.08 7.00
C LYS A 242 17.44 11.59 7.13
N SER A 243 16.15 11.28 7.27
CA SER A 243 15.62 9.92 7.39
C SER A 243 15.10 9.44 6.02
N PHE A 244 15.97 9.48 5.01
CA PHE A 244 15.60 9.23 3.60
C PHE A 244 15.00 7.85 3.36
N VAL A 245 15.39 6.85 4.16
CA VAL A 245 14.76 5.52 4.17
C VAL A 245 13.25 5.59 4.43
N LEU A 246 12.79 6.49 5.30
CA LEU A 246 11.37 6.64 5.58
C LEU A 246 10.64 7.37 4.45
N ILE A 247 11.34 8.21 3.69
CA ILE A 247 10.81 8.77 2.43
C ILE A 247 10.62 7.65 1.41
N VAL A 248 11.57 6.74 1.27
CA VAL A 248 11.43 5.56 0.38
C VAL A 248 10.21 4.72 0.77
N TRP A 249 10.00 4.44 2.07
CA TRP A 249 8.78 3.77 2.53
C TRP A 249 7.54 4.56 2.11
N LEU A 250 7.46 5.85 2.46
CA LEU A 250 6.32 6.69 2.13
C LEU A 250 5.99 6.66 0.63
N LEU A 251 7.00 6.75 -0.24
CA LEU A 251 6.81 6.70 -1.69
C LEU A 251 6.31 5.33 -2.17
N LEU A 252 6.83 4.23 -1.63
CA LEU A 252 6.36 2.88 -1.97
C LEU A 252 4.93 2.63 -1.48
N ALA A 253 4.56 3.13 -0.30
CA ALA A 253 3.20 3.07 0.21
C ALA A 253 2.23 3.88 -0.68
N ILE A 254 2.63 5.09 -1.11
CA ILE A 254 1.85 5.90 -2.06
C ILE A 254 1.70 5.17 -3.40
N LEU A 255 2.77 4.59 -3.93
CA LEU A 255 2.76 3.85 -5.19
C LEU A 255 1.80 2.65 -5.15
N SER A 256 1.86 1.85 -4.07
CA SER A 256 0.89 0.78 -3.81
C SER A 256 -0.53 1.33 -3.80
N SER A 257 -0.74 2.47 -3.12
CA SER A 257 -2.05 3.06 -2.88
C SER A 257 -2.71 3.74 -4.09
N LEU A 258 -1.96 3.94 -5.19
CA LEU A 258 -2.54 4.32 -6.48
C LEU A 258 -3.36 3.20 -7.12
N ILE A 259 -3.14 1.96 -6.65
CA ILE A 259 -3.73 0.73 -7.15
C ILE A 259 -4.06 -0.20 -5.96
N ASP A 260 -4.24 0.32 -4.75
CA ASP A 260 -4.67 -0.48 -3.59
C ASP A 260 -5.22 0.43 -2.48
N GLN A 261 -5.95 -0.14 -1.52
CA GLN A 261 -6.77 0.59 -0.54
C GLN A 261 -6.08 0.80 0.81
N HIS A 262 -4.95 0.14 1.03
CA HIS A 262 -4.34 -0.03 2.35
C HIS A 262 -3.45 1.14 2.81
N LEU A 263 -3.58 2.35 2.25
CA LEU A 263 -2.70 3.48 2.55
C LEU A 263 -2.72 3.88 4.04
N TYR A 264 -3.91 3.95 4.63
CA TYR A 264 -4.14 4.48 5.98
C TYR A 264 -4.66 3.41 6.96
N GLU A 265 -4.80 2.17 6.51
CA GLU A 265 -5.18 1.04 7.35
C GLU A 265 -3.99 0.61 8.21
N LEU A 266 -4.08 0.82 9.52
CA LEU A 266 -2.99 0.55 10.47
C LEU A 266 -2.54 -0.93 10.51
N SER A 267 -3.41 -1.86 10.10
CA SER A 267 -3.07 -3.28 10.01
C SER A 267 -2.17 -3.62 8.81
N PHE A 268 -1.97 -2.66 7.90
CA PHE A 268 -1.10 -2.77 6.74
C PHE A 268 0.02 -1.72 6.79
N ASN A 269 -0.31 -0.45 7.00
CA ASN A 269 0.66 0.64 6.88
C ASN A 269 0.66 1.56 8.09
N ILE A 270 1.84 1.74 8.68
CA ILE A 270 2.06 2.57 9.87
C ILE A 270 2.96 3.79 9.60
N ILE A 271 3.32 4.06 8.34
CA ILE A 271 4.28 5.12 8.00
C ILE A 271 3.88 6.50 8.54
N PHE A 272 2.58 6.81 8.58
CA PHE A 272 2.09 8.09 9.08
C PHE A 272 2.24 8.27 10.59
N LEU A 273 2.42 7.20 11.38
CA LEU A 273 2.79 7.33 12.79
C LEU A 273 4.17 7.98 12.95
N GLY A 274 5.05 7.82 11.96
CA GLY A 274 6.37 8.47 11.90
C GLY A 274 6.29 10.00 11.92
N LEU A 275 5.15 10.60 11.56
CA LEU A 275 4.96 12.06 11.57
C LEU A 275 5.18 12.68 12.96
N PHE A 276 4.78 12.03 14.04
CA PHE A 276 4.98 12.55 15.40
C PHE A 276 5.94 11.72 16.25
N ALA A 277 6.31 10.52 15.82
CA ALA A 277 7.25 9.65 16.52
C ALA A 277 8.71 10.17 16.53
N ASP A 278 9.54 9.63 17.44
CA ASP A 278 10.98 9.86 17.45
C ASP A 278 11.66 9.04 16.33
N LEU A 279 12.39 9.74 15.46
CA LEU A 279 13.07 9.19 14.28
C LEU A 279 14.59 9.12 14.45
N SER A 280 15.11 9.39 15.65
CA SER A 280 16.54 9.38 15.98
C SER A 280 17.28 8.15 15.45
N TYR A 281 16.63 6.98 15.43
CA TYR A 281 17.21 5.76 14.86
C TYR A 281 17.54 5.88 13.36
N TRP A 282 16.76 6.55 12.51
CA TRP A 282 16.97 6.61 11.06
C TRP A 282 17.79 7.78 10.55
N ARG A 283 18.05 8.78 11.39
CA ARG A 283 18.83 9.96 11.04
C ARG A 283 20.20 9.56 10.48
N GLU A 284 20.44 9.90 9.22
CA GLU A 284 21.76 9.73 8.61
C GLU A 284 22.66 10.86 9.10
N LYS A 285 23.87 10.52 9.57
CA LYS A 285 24.89 11.53 9.90
C LYS A 285 25.24 12.24 8.59
N SER A 286 25.34 13.57 8.60
CA SER A 286 25.89 14.30 7.44
C SER A 286 27.20 13.64 7.06
N ILE A 287 27.30 13.30 5.79
CA ILE A 287 28.60 13.07 5.15
C ILE A 287 29.19 14.49 5.06
N GLU A 288 29.99 14.87 6.06
CA GLU A 288 30.90 16.02 5.96
C GLU A 288 32.10 15.66 5.09
#